data_AF-A0A816GCE6-F1
#
_entry.id   AF-A0A816GCE6-F1
#
_cell.length_a   1.000
_cell.length_b   1.000
_cell.length_c   1.000
_cell.angle_alpha   90.00
_cell.angle_beta   90.00
_cell.angle_gamma   90.00
#
_symmetry.space_group_name_H-M   'P 1'
#
loop_
_entity.id
_entity.type
_entity.pdbx_description
1 polymer ?
#
loop_
_entity_poly.entity_id
_entity_poly.type
_entity_poly.pdbx_seq_one_letter_code
_entity_poly.pdbx_strand_id
1 'polypeptide(L)'
;IVGDQDDDDAVNQIKSNVRHRKGRGFNEHSDRLAMQTGEYETVANDNDSGNPGPARSVEGWILFVTNVHEEAQEDNMYDLFREYGNIKNMHLNLDRRTGYAKGYALVEYETFKEAKEALEGINGQDLLGHTLQVDWAFVKGPLKKRGTATGSSRKVTAGTGRTTQRR
;
A
#
# COMPACT_ATOMS: atom_id res chain seq x y z
N ILE A 1 22.41 11.96 -64.97
CA ILE A 1 22.89 11.75 -63.58
C ILE A 1 22.20 12.79 -62.73
N VAL A 2 21.07 12.44 -62.10
CA VAL A 2 20.53 13.19 -60.96
C VAL A 2 19.93 12.10 -60.07
N GLY A 3 20.67 11.79 -59.01
CA GLY A 3 20.35 10.74 -58.06
C GLY A 3 19.48 11.27 -56.94
N ASP A 4 18.66 10.36 -56.46
CA ASP A 4 17.73 10.42 -55.34
C ASP A 4 18.31 11.08 -54.09
N GLN A 5 17.63 12.11 -53.58
CA GLN A 5 18.00 12.75 -52.33
C GLN A 5 16.78 13.41 -51.67
N ASP A 6 15.77 12.61 -51.32
CA ASP A 6 14.57 13.10 -50.61
C ASP A 6 14.01 12.10 -49.56
N ASP A 7 14.84 11.22 -48.98
CA ASP A 7 14.38 10.22 -47.99
C ASP A 7 14.70 10.56 -46.50
N ASP A 8 15.39 11.67 -46.22
CA ASP A 8 15.86 11.98 -44.85
C ASP A 8 14.91 12.84 -43.99
N ASP A 9 13.88 13.48 -44.56
CA ASP A 9 12.96 14.36 -43.82
C ASP A 9 11.76 13.64 -43.18
N ALA A 10 11.48 12.40 -43.58
CA ALA A 10 10.35 11.63 -43.03
C ALA A 10 10.56 11.21 -41.57
N VAL A 11 11.82 11.07 -41.12
CA VAL A 11 12.14 10.51 -39.79
C VAL A 11 12.07 11.56 -38.67
N ASN A 12 12.23 12.86 -38.99
CA ASN A 12 12.19 13.94 -37.99
C ASN A 12 10.77 14.38 -37.62
N GLN A 13 9.76 14.10 -38.46
CA GLN A 13 8.35 14.39 -38.13
C GLN A 13 7.71 13.33 -37.20
N ILE A 14 8.29 12.12 -37.12
CA ILE A 14 7.76 11.03 -36.27
C ILE A 14 8.12 11.23 -34.79
N LYS A 15 9.20 11.98 -34.49
CA LYS A 15 9.69 12.17 -33.11
C LYS A 15 8.97 13.26 -32.32
N SER A 16 8.24 14.17 -32.97
CA SER A 16 7.58 15.30 -32.29
C SER A 16 6.18 14.98 -31.74
N ASN A 17 5.58 13.86 -32.14
CA ASN A 17 4.23 13.45 -31.71
C ASN A 17 4.18 12.24 -30.76
N VAL A 18 5.32 11.84 -30.19
CA VAL A 18 5.34 10.82 -29.14
C VAL A 18 4.83 11.43 -27.83
N ARG A 19 3.52 11.31 -27.60
CA ARG A 19 2.93 11.59 -26.29
C ARG A 19 3.44 10.55 -25.28
N HIS A 20 4.39 10.93 -24.43
CA HIS A 20 4.76 10.14 -23.26
C HIS A 20 3.57 10.05 -22.29
N ARG A 21 2.78 8.97 -22.38
CA ARG A 21 1.82 8.58 -21.34
C ARG A 21 2.52 7.65 -20.35
N LYS A 22 2.94 8.20 -19.21
CA LYS A 22 3.43 7.40 -18.09
C LYS A 22 2.27 7.05 -17.17
N GLY A 23 1.87 5.78 -17.18
CA GLY A 23 1.22 5.11 -16.04
C GLY A 23 -0.21 5.52 -15.66
N ARG A 24 -0.96 4.51 -15.21
CA ARG A 24 -2.22 4.52 -14.43
C ARG A 24 -3.22 5.68 -14.69
N GLY A 25 -4.18 5.42 -15.57
CA GLY A 25 -5.59 5.76 -15.28
C GLY A 25 -6.17 7.07 -15.81
N PHE A 26 -5.97 7.42 -17.09
CA PHE A 26 -6.76 8.50 -17.72
C PHE A 26 -7.21 8.11 -19.14
N ASN A 27 -8.46 7.68 -19.27
CA ASN A 27 -9.31 8.23 -20.32
C ASN A 27 -10.79 8.10 -19.97
N GLU A 28 -11.46 9.21 -20.21
CA GLU A 28 -12.89 9.48 -20.17
C GLU A 28 -13.62 8.62 -21.21
N HIS A 29 -14.66 7.92 -20.73
CA HIS A 29 -15.84 7.35 -21.39
C HIS A 29 -15.70 6.68 -22.79
N SER A 30 -15.75 5.34 -22.82
CA SER A 30 -16.65 4.52 -23.67
C SER A 30 -16.29 3.02 -23.56
N ASP A 31 -17.32 2.23 -23.22
CA ASP A 31 -17.50 0.81 -23.51
C ASP A 31 -16.36 -0.16 -23.18
N ARG A 32 -16.29 -0.57 -21.90
CA ARG A 32 -15.70 -1.86 -21.54
C ARG A 32 -16.80 -2.78 -21.02
N LEU A 33 -16.96 -3.88 -21.75
CA LEU A 33 -17.74 -5.08 -21.45
C LEU A 33 -18.01 -5.25 -19.95
N ALA A 34 -19.28 -5.47 -19.62
CA ALA A 34 -19.76 -5.98 -18.35
C ALA A 34 -19.12 -7.36 -18.06
N MET A 35 -17.90 -7.36 -17.55
CA MET A 35 -17.36 -8.48 -16.80
C MET A 35 -17.88 -8.28 -15.38
N GLN A 36 -18.66 -9.25 -14.90
CA GLN A 36 -19.29 -9.31 -13.60
C GLN A 36 -18.27 -8.99 -12.50
N THR A 37 -18.12 -7.70 -12.18
CA THR A 37 -17.24 -7.24 -11.12
C THR A 37 -17.89 -7.68 -9.83
N GLY A 38 -17.36 -8.73 -9.21
CA GLY A 38 -17.57 -8.93 -7.79
C GLY A 38 -17.24 -7.60 -7.11
N GLU A 39 -18.25 -7.00 -6.53
CA GLU A 39 -18.15 -5.79 -5.74
C GLU A 39 -17.22 -6.12 -4.58
N TYR A 40 -15.95 -5.73 -4.68
CA TYR A 40 -15.06 -5.83 -3.53
C TYR A 40 -15.57 -4.78 -2.56
N GLU A 41 -16.12 -5.21 -1.44
CA GLU A 41 -16.59 -4.33 -0.40
C GLU A 41 -15.38 -3.56 0.15
N THR A 42 -15.30 -2.28 -0.16
CA THR A 42 -14.32 -1.41 0.49
C THR A 42 -14.74 -1.25 1.93
N VAL A 43 -13.93 -1.72 2.88
CA VAL A 43 -14.14 -1.50 4.32
C VAL A 43 -13.99 -0.02 4.68
N ALA A 44 -14.99 0.78 4.35
CA ALA A 44 -15.11 2.16 4.78
C ALA A 44 -15.79 2.18 6.16
N ASN A 45 -15.03 2.49 7.21
CA ASN A 45 -15.61 2.77 8.51
C ASN A 45 -16.11 4.23 8.52
N ASP A 46 -17.43 4.42 8.42
CA ASP A 46 -18.13 5.71 8.38
C ASP A 46 -18.11 6.52 9.70
N ASN A 47 -17.12 6.31 10.56
CA ASN A 47 -17.00 7.02 11.84
C ASN A 47 -15.54 7.41 12.18
N ASP A 48 -14.82 7.90 11.17
CA ASP A 48 -13.40 8.26 11.25
C ASP A 48 -13.19 9.59 11.99
N SER A 49 -13.18 9.51 13.32
CA SER A 49 -12.42 10.45 14.14
C SER A 49 -10.96 10.26 13.77
N GLY A 50 -10.43 11.03 12.81
CA GLY A 50 -9.17 10.81 12.10
C GLY A 50 -7.92 10.69 12.97
N ASN A 51 -7.85 9.65 13.79
CA ASN A 51 -6.76 9.24 14.64
C ASN A 51 -6.29 7.86 14.13
N PRO A 52 -5.00 7.71 13.79
CA PRO A 52 -4.46 6.43 13.36
C PRO A 52 -4.65 5.43 14.50
N GLY A 53 -5.20 4.28 14.15
CA GLY A 53 -5.49 3.22 15.10
C GLY A 53 -5.81 1.93 14.37
N PRO A 54 -5.98 0.83 15.12
CA PRO A 54 -6.22 -0.49 14.53
C PRO A 54 -7.46 -0.49 13.64
N ALA A 55 -7.37 -1.16 12.49
CA ALA A 55 -8.48 -1.39 11.58
C ALA A 55 -8.88 -2.86 11.60
N ARG A 56 -10.19 -3.13 11.69
CA ARG A 56 -10.75 -4.48 11.64
C ARG A 56 -10.67 -5.02 10.20
N SER A 57 -10.34 -6.30 10.07
CA SER A 57 -10.48 -7.06 8.83
C SER A 57 -11.97 -7.43 8.60
N VAL A 58 -12.26 -8.17 7.53
CA VAL A 58 -13.62 -8.64 7.22
C VAL A 58 -14.21 -9.44 8.39
N GLU A 59 -13.45 -10.41 8.91
CA GLU A 59 -13.97 -11.39 9.88
C GLU A 59 -13.34 -11.31 11.28
N GLY A 60 -12.44 -10.37 11.52
CA GLY A 60 -11.67 -10.34 12.76
C GLY A 60 -10.63 -9.24 12.86
N TRP A 61 -9.74 -9.38 13.81
CA TRP A 61 -8.62 -8.50 14.10
C TRP A 61 -7.33 -9.26 13.91
N ILE A 62 -6.47 -8.75 13.01
CA ILE A 62 -5.26 -9.45 12.60
C ILE A 62 -4.05 -8.77 13.20
N LEU A 63 -3.23 -9.57 13.89
CA LEU A 63 -1.91 -9.21 14.37
C LEU A 63 -0.86 -9.66 13.37
N PHE A 64 0.15 -8.82 13.17
CA PHE A 64 1.34 -9.10 12.40
C PHE A 64 2.49 -9.33 13.37
N VAL A 65 3.02 -10.56 13.35
CA VAL A 65 4.11 -10.99 14.24
C VAL A 65 5.37 -11.07 13.40
N THR A 66 6.43 -10.40 13.83
CA THR A 66 7.72 -10.38 13.13
C THR A 66 8.86 -10.81 14.02
N ASN A 67 10.03 -11.02 13.39
CA ASN A 67 11.22 -11.57 14.02
C ASN A 67 11.02 -13.00 14.56
N VAL A 68 10.18 -13.79 13.90
CA VAL A 68 9.98 -15.20 14.23
C VAL A 68 11.23 -15.99 13.84
N HIS A 69 11.70 -16.89 14.71
CA HIS A 69 12.85 -17.76 14.43
C HIS A 69 12.59 -18.70 13.24
N GLU A 70 13.61 -19.02 12.44
CA GLU A 70 13.45 -19.80 11.21
C GLU A 70 13.00 -21.27 11.46
N GLU A 71 13.38 -21.83 12.61
CA GLU A 71 12.93 -23.16 13.05
C GLU A 71 11.60 -23.15 13.83
N ALA A 72 11.00 -21.97 14.05
CA ALA A 72 9.71 -21.90 14.73
C ALA A 72 8.64 -22.65 13.91
N GLN A 73 7.79 -23.38 14.60
CA GLN A 73 6.68 -24.12 14.00
C GLN A 73 5.35 -23.45 14.34
N GLU A 74 4.32 -23.79 13.58
CA GLU A 74 2.96 -23.28 13.81
C GLU A 74 2.46 -23.64 15.21
N ASP A 75 2.77 -24.84 15.71
CA ASP A 75 2.41 -25.27 17.07
C ASP A 75 3.01 -24.35 18.15
N ASN A 76 4.25 -23.88 17.99
CA ASN A 76 4.87 -22.97 18.96
C ASN A 76 4.14 -21.62 19.00
N MET A 77 3.75 -21.13 17.83
CA MET A 77 2.97 -19.90 17.70
C MET A 77 1.56 -20.10 18.27
N TYR A 78 0.92 -21.22 17.96
CA TYR A 78 -0.42 -21.53 18.45
C TYR A 78 -0.46 -21.60 19.97
N ASP A 79 0.50 -22.30 20.60
CA ASP A 79 0.57 -22.43 22.05
C ASP A 79 0.82 -21.09 22.77
N LEU A 80 1.56 -20.17 22.14
CA LEU A 80 1.80 -18.85 22.71
C LEU A 80 0.55 -17.94 22.60
N PHE A 81 -0.13 -17.96 21.46
CA PHE A 81 -1.25 -17.05 21.19
C PHE A 81 -2.59 -17.53 21.76
N ARG A 82 -2.79 -18.84 21.97
CA ARG A 82 -4.07 -19.39 22.48
C ARG A 82 -4.41 -18.97 23.90
N GLU A 83 -3.44 -18.49 24.68
CA GLU A 83 -3.67 -18.03 26.06
C GLU A 83 -4.54 -16.77 26.12
N TYR A 84 -4.54 -15.96 25.06
CA TYR A 84 -5.19 -14.64 25.03
C TYR A 84 -6.58 -14.64 24.38
N GLY A 85 -6.99 -15.76 23.78
CA GLY A 85 -8.30 -15.86 23.13
C GLY A 85 -8.38 -17.01 22.14
N ASN A 86 -9.57 -17.17 21.53
CA ASN A 86 -9.75 -18.17 20.50
C ASN A 86 -9.16 -17.69 19.16
N ILE A 87 -8.15 -18.41 18.67
CA ILE A 87 -7.50 -18.11 17.40
C ILE A 87 -8.45 -18.52 16.27
N LYS A 88 -8.96 -17.55 15.51
CA LYS A 88 -9.81 -17.83 14.33
C LYS A 88 -8.98 -18.37 13.17
N ASN A 89 -7.80 -17.79 12.97
CA ASN A 89 -6.89 -18.23 11.92
C ASN A 89 -5.44 -17.88 12.29
N MET A 90 -4.49 -18.69 11.82
CA MET A 90 -3.07 -18.44 11.97
C MET A 90 -2.35 -18.85 10.68
N HIS A 91 -1.42 -18.01 10.23
CA HIS A 91 -0.55 -18.35 9.10
C HIS A 91 0.91 -18.08 9.46
N LEU A 92 1.71 -19.14 9.57
CA LEU A 92 3.17 -19.07 9.60
C LEU A 92 3.71 -19.35 8.20
N ASN A 93 4.08 -18.29 7.48
CA ASN A 93 4.56 -18.44 6.11
C ASN A 93 5.99 -18.99 6.08
N LEU A 94 6.23 -19.98 5.21
CA LEU A 94 7.55 -20.57 5.01
C LEU A 94 8.26 -19.94 3.80
N ASP A 95 9.59 -19.88 3.84
CA ASP A 95 10.42 -19.67 2.66
C ASP A 95 10.35 -20.92 1.77
N ARG A 96 9.84 -20.74 0.55
CA ARG A 96 9.63 -21.83 -0.42
C ARG A 96 10.92 -22.53 -0.85
N ARG A 97 12.09 -21.89 -0.72
CA ARG A 97 13.38 -22.47 -1.11
C ARG A 97 13.97 -23.34 -0.01
N THR A 98 13.86 -22.91 1.24
CA THR A 98 14.51 -23.58 2.38
C THR A 98 13.56 -24.46 3.17
N GLY A 99 12.25 -24.18 3.14
CA GLY A 99 11.24 -24.86 3.95
C GLY A 99 11.12 -24.33 5.38
N TYR A 100 11.96 -23.38 5.79
CA TYR A 100 11.94 -22.77 7.12
C TYR A 100 10.96 -21.59 7.21
N ALA A 101 10.63 -21.16 8.42
CA ALA A 101 9.79 -20.00 8.64
C ALA A 101 10.41 -18.74 8.00
N LYS A 102 9.58 -17.94 7.34
CA LYS A 102 9.99 -16.72 6.63
C LYS A 102 10.26 -15.54 7.58
N GLY A 103 10.10 -15.74 8.88
CA GLY A 103 10.34 -14.74 9.91
C GLY A 103 9.13 -13.90 10.32
N TYR A 104 7.93 -14.25 9.86
CA TYR A 104 6.69 -13.60 10.28
C TYR A 104 5.49 -14.54 10.29
N ALA A 105 4.48 -14.16 11.06
CA ALA A 105 3.17 -14.82 11.10
C ALA A 105 2.03 -13.81 11.14
N LEU A 106 0.84 -14.26 10.76
CA LEU A 106 -0.42 -13.54 10.93
C LEU A 106 -1.30 -14.33 11.89
N VAL A 107 -1.87 -13.65 12.89
CA VAL A 107 -2.78 -14.26 13.86
C VAL A 107 -4.08 -13.46 13.87
N GLU A 108 -5.21 -14.14 13.66
CA GLU A 108 -6.53 -13.53 13.62
C GLU A 108 -7.36 -13.94 14.84
N TYR A 109 -7.90 -12.94 15.54
CA TYR A 109 -8.89 -13.12 16.60
C TYR A 109 -10.24 -12.59 16.18
N GLU A 110 -11.29 -13.07 16.85
CA GLU A 110 -12.65 -12.58 16.64
C GLU A 110 -12.83 -11.16 17.16
N THR A 111 -12.34 -10.92 18.39
CA THR A 111 -12.58 -9.66 19.10
C THR A 111 -11.35 -8.79 19.18
N PHE A 112 -11.58 -7.47 19.28
CA PHE A 112 -10.51 -6.49 19.48
C PHE A 112 -9.78 -6.73 20.80
N LYS A 113 -10.51 -7.15 21.83
CA LYS A 113 -10.00 -7.34 23.18
C LYS A 113 -8.94 -8.45 23.20
N GLU A 114 -9.25 -9.63 22.65
CA GLU A 114 -8.32 -10.76 22.58
C GLU A 114 -7.05 -10.39 21.79
N ALA A 115 -7.21 -9.77 20.62
CA ALA A 115 -6.06 -9.33 19.82
C ALA A 115 -5.20 -8.29 20.55
N LYS A 116 -5.83 -7.37 21.29
CA LYS A 116 -5.10 -6.36 22.06
C LYS A 116 -4.34 -6.99 23.23
N GLU A 117 -4.97 -7.90 23.97
CA GLU A 117 -4.34 -8.61 25.08
C GLU A 117 -3.16 -9.47 24.59
N ALA A 118 -3.32 -10.15 23.45
CA ALA A 118 -2.22 -10.90 22.81
C ALA A 118 -1.06 -10.00 22.38
N LEU A 119 -1.36 -8.84 21.77
CA LEU A 119 -0.34 -7.88 21.38
C LEU A 119 0.45 -7.38 22.60
N GLU A 120 -0.24 -6.97 23.66
CA GLU A 120 0.41 -6.45 24.87
C GLU A 120 1.18 -7.55 25.63
N GLY A 121 0.69 -8.79 25.59
CA GLY A 121 1.30 -9.92 26.28
C GLY A 121 2.52 -10.51 25.57
N ILE A 122 2.50 -10.59 24.25
CA ILE A 122 3.52 -11.30 23.45
C ILE A 122 4.58 -10.35 22.90
N ASN A 123 4.26 -9.08 22.67
CA ASN A 123 5.23 -8.14 22.13
C ASN A 123 6.44 -8.01 23.07
N GLY A 124 7.63 -8.33 22.57
CA GLY A 124 8.85 -8.36 23.36
C GLY A 124 9.15 -9.68 24.08
N GLN A 125 8.34 -10.73 23.90
CA GLN A 125 8.65 -12.07 24.42
C GLN A 125 9.71 -12.78 23.57
N ASP A 126 10.46 -13.68 24.21
CA ASP A 126 11.44 -14.54 23.53
C ASP A 126 10.78 -15.82 23.01
N LEU A 127 11.08 -16.17 21.77
CA LEU A 127 10.77 -17.46 21.18
C LEU A 127 12.00 -17.98 20.44
N LEU A 128 12.57 -19.09 20.93
CA LEU A 128 13.77 -19.71 20.36
C LEU A 128 14.97 -18.74 20.27
N GLY A 129 15.13 -17.88 21.28
CA GLY A 129 16.23 -16.89 21.32
C GLY A 129 15.99 -15.64 20.46
N HIS A 130 14.81 -15.51 19.85
CA HIS A 130 14.40 -14.32 19.12
C HIS A 130 13.29 -13.57 19.85
N THR A 131 13.47 -12.26 20.03
CA THR A 131 12.43 -11.39 20.59
C THR A 131 11.36 -11.08 19.56
N LEU A 132 10.16 -11.59 19.76
CA LEU A 132 9.01 -11.34 18.89
C LEU A 132 8.59 -9.88 18.94
N GLN A 133 8.15 -9.35 17.80
CA GLN A 133 7.51 -8.04 17.70
C GLN A 133 6.09 -8.21 17.16
N VAL A 134 5.10 -7.61 17.82
CA VAL A 134 3.69 -7.77 17.47
C VAL A 134 3.06 -6.41 17.21
N ASP A 135 2.50 -6.25 16.01
CA ASP A 135 1.81 -5.03 15.56
C ASP A 135 0.41 -5.35 15.03
N TRP A 136 -0.43 -4.33 14.89
CA TRP A 136 -1.68 -4.45 14.15
C TRP A 136 -1.40 -4.59 12.66
N ALA A 137 -1.95 -5.62 12.01
CA ALA A 137 -1.73 -5.84 10.57
C ALA A 137 -2.37 -4.75 9.71
N PHE A 138 -3.49 -4.17 10.16
CA PHE A 138 -4.18 -3.09 9.48
C PHE A 138 -4.38 -1.90 10.41
N VAL A 139 -4.06 -0.71 9.90
CA VAL A 139 -4.27 0.56 10.59
C VAL A 139 -5.14 1.47 9.74
N LYS A 140 -5.96 2.28 10.41
CA LYS A 140 -6.70 3.38 9.78
C LYS A 140 -5.70 4.36 9.16
N GLY A 141 -6.07 4.91 8.00
CA GLY A 141 -5.19 5.73 7.19
C GLY A 141 -4.53 6.88 7.96
N PRO A 142 -3.38 7.39 7.49
CA PRO A 142 -2.67 8.47 8.16
C PRO A 142 -3.58 9.71 8.27
N LEU A 143 -3.48 10.44 9.39
CA LEU A 143 -4.21 11.70 9.55
C LEU A 143 -3.99 12.56 8.31
N LYS A 144 -5.09 12.92 7.63
CA LYS A 144 -5.07 13.94 6.60
C LYS A 144 -4.79 15.26 7.31
N LYS A 145 -3.50 15.62 7.49
CA LYS A 145 -3.11 16.96 7.93
C LYS A 145 -3.73 17.91 6.91
N ARG A 146 -4.85 18.54 7.26
CA ARG A 146 -5.38 19.69 6.52
C ARG A 146 -4.27 20.73 6.57
N GLY A 147 -3.52 20.84 5.48
CA GLY A 147 -2.43 21.80 5.37
C GLY A 147 -2.97 23.17 5.76
N THR A 148 -2.32 23.80 6.72
CA THR A 148 -2.39 25.25 6.88
C THR A 148 -2.06 25.84 5.52
N ALA A 149 -2.99 26.64 4.99
CA ALA A 149 -2.79 27.34 3.73
C ALA A 149 -1.69 28.40 3.92
N THR A 150 -0.42 27.99 3.83
CA THR A 150 0.67 28.89 3.48
C THR A 150 0.53 29.16 1.99
N GLY A 151 -0.24 30.19 1.68
CA GLY A 151 -0.33 30.77 0.35
C GLY A 151 1.07 31.11 -0.15
N SER A 152 1.64 30.22 -0.96
CA SER A 152 2.73 30.57 -1.85
C SER A 152 2.13 31.42 -2.97
N SER A 153 1.99 32.71 -2.68
CA SER A 153 1.75 33.75 -3.68
C SER A 153 2.87 33.68 -4.71
N ARG A 154 2.67 32.89 -5.77
CA ARG A 154 3.43 33.02 -7.01
C ARG A 154 3.07 34.37 -7.60
N LYS A 155 3.90 35.36 -7.29
CA LYS A 155 3.91 36.69 -7.91
C LYS A 155 4.25 36.49 -9.38
N VAL A 156 3.22 36.37 -10.22
CA VAL A 156 3.33 36.39 -11.68
C VAL A 156 3.81 37.78 -12.10
N THR A 157 5.03 37.84 -12.63
CA THR A 157 5.53 39.03 -13.31
C THR A 157 4.83 39.14 -14.67
N ALA A 158 4.10 40.22 -14.87
CA ALA A 158 3.42 40.52 -16.13
C ALA A 158 4.44 40.96 -17.18
N GLY A 159 4.72 40.08 -18.16
CA GLY A 159 5.39 40.44 -19.40
C GLY A 159 4.36 40.82 -20.46
N THR A 160 3.96 42.09 -20.49
CA THR A 160 3.14 42.64 -21.57
C THR A 160 4.05 43.14 -22.69
N GLY A 161 3.97 42.51 -23.86
CA GLY A 161 4.69 42.93 -25.07
C GLY A 161 4.08 44.15 -25.75
N ARG A 162 4.89 44.81 -26.61
CA ARG A 162 4.61 45.74 -27.74
C ARG A 162 5.91 46.54 -28.01
N THR A 163 6.33 46.98 -29.20
CA THR A 163 5.82 47.02 -30.57
C THR A 163 7.01 47.38 -31.48
N THR A 164 6.98 46.89 -32.72
CA THR A 164 7.66 47.33 -33.94
C THR A 164 8.06 48.81 -34.05
N GLN A 165 9.28 49.11 -34.53
CA GLN A 165 9.43 50.02 -35.68
C GLN A 165 10.77 49.91 -36.42
N ARG A 166 10.65 49.94 -37.75
CA ARG A 166 11.70 50.09 -38.76
C ARG A 166 12.34 51.48 -38.69
N ARG A 167 13.65 51.58 -38.92
CA ARG A 167 14.25 52.11 -40.16
C ARG A 167 15.76 51.87 -40.16
#